data_AF-A0A2E6JAX1-F1
#
_entry.id   AF-A0A2E6JAX1-F1
#
_cell.length_a   1.000
_cell.length_b   1.000
_cell.length_c   1.000
_cell.angle_alpha   90.00
_cell.angle_beta   90.00
_cell.angle_gamma   90.00
#
_symmetry.space_group_name_H-M   'P 1'
#
loop_
_entity.id
_entity.type
_entity.pdbx_description
1 polymer ?
#
loop_
_entity_poly.entity_id
_entity_poly.type
_entity_poly.pdbx_seq_one_letter_code
_entity_poly.pdbx_strand_id
1 'polypeptide(L)' 'MSNKSKKEATVNTRVDLEEHVAAFLKAGGKVQQIPSGVSGQTSTSGPRQIVLSHKTSS' A
#
# COMPACT_ATOMS: atom_id res chain seq x y z
N MET A 1 -14.30 16.63 16.50
CA MET A 1 -14.43 16.51 15.03
C MET A 1 -13.20 17.14 14.40
N SER A 2 -12.19 16.34 14.04
CA SER A 2 -10.95 16.83 13.42
C SER A 2 -11.19 17.12 11.94
N ASN A 3 -11.43 18.38 11.60
CA ASN A 3 -11.47 18.86 10.22
C ASN A 3 -10.04 18.85 9.65
N LYS A 4 -9.62 17.72 9.09
CA LYS A 4 -8.35 17.66 8.36
C LYS A 4 -8.61 18.17 6.95
N SER A 5 -8.13 19.38 6.65
CA SER A 5 -8.15 19.94 5.30
C SER A 5 -7.50 18.97 4.32
N LYS A 6 -8.20 18.68 3.22
CA LYS A 6 -7.68 17.89 2.11
C LYS A 6 -6.51 18.69 1.53
N LYS A 7 -5.27 18.27 1.81
CA LYS A 7 -4.12 18.90 1.17
C LYS A 7 -4.24 18.66 -0.32
N GLU A 8 -4.26 19.76 -1.08
CA GLU A 8 -4.20 19.75 -2.54
C GLU A 8 -3.04 18.86 -3.00
N ALA A 9 -3.29 18.04 -4.01
CA ALA A 9 -2.28 17.15 -4.56
C ALA A 9 -1.18 18.02 -5.19
N THR A 10 -0.01 18.07 -4.54
CA THR A 10 1.15 18.78 -5.08
C THR A 10 1.50 18.17 -6.43
N VAL A 11 1.39 18.97 -7.49
CA VAL A 11 1.88 18.62 -8.83
C VAL A 11 3.41 18.60 -8.72
N ASN A 12 3.98 17.41 -8.49
CA ASN A 12 5.41 17.25 -8.35
C ASN A 12 6.01 17.04 -9.75
N THR A 13 6.86 17.97 -10.17
CA THR A 13 7.66 17.83 -11.39
C THR A 13 8.87 16.95 -11.07
N ARG A 14 9.48 16.35 -12.10
CA ARG A 14 10.69 15.51 -11.91
C ARG A 14 11.82 16.25 -11.18
N VAL A 15 11.95 17.56 -11.42
CA VAL A 15 12.92 18.45 -10.77
C VAL A 15 12.66 18.55 -9.26
N ASP A 16 11.40 18.73 -8.84
CA ASP A 16 11.04 18.87 -7.42
C ASP A 16 11.36 17.58 -6.63
N LEU A 17 11.15 16.41 -7.26
CA LEU A 17 11.48 15.13 -6.65
C LEU A 17 12.99 14.96 -6.41
N GLU A 18 13.83 15.40 -7.34
CA GLU A 18 15.29 15.32 -7.21
C GLU A 18 15.78 16.19 -6.05
N GLU A 19 15.25 17.40 -5.91
CA GLU A 19 15.58 18.31 -4.79
C GLU A 19 15.18 17.71 -3.44
N HIS A 20 13.98 17.16 -3.34
CA HIS A 20 13.49 16.52 -2.12
C HIS A 20 14.32 15.29 -1.73
N VAL A 21 14.69 14.45 -2.70
CA VAL A 21 15.56 13.29 -2.47
C VAL A 21 16.95 13.74 -2.02
N ALA A 22 17.53 14.77 -2.65
CA ALA A 22 18.84 15.29 -2.27
C ALA A 22 18.85 15.87 -0.85
N ALA A 23 17.80 16.60 -0.46
CA ALA A 23 17.64 17.13 0.90
C ALA A 23 17.51 16.00 1.93
N PHE A 24 16.73 14.96 1.63
CA PHE A 24 16.55 13.79 2.50
C PHE A 24 17.87 13.04 2.75
N LEU A 25 18.67 12.84 1.70
CA LEU A 25 19.97 12.19 1.81
C LEU A 25 20.99 13.05 2.59
N LYS A 26 21.01 14.36 2.34
CA LYS A 26 21.87 15.32 3.09
C LYS A 26 21.54 15.38 4.57
N ALA A 27 20.26 15.24 4.93
CA ALA A 27 19.81 15.16 6.32
C ALA A 27 20.22 13.84 7.03
N GLY A 28 20.91 12.93 6.33
CA GLY A 28 21.32 11.62 6.87
C GLY A 28 20.22 10.56 6.78
N GLY A 29 19.13 10.84 6.05
CA GLY A 29 18.08 9.87 5.77
C GLY A 29 18.60 8.72 4.91
N LYS A 30 18.11 7.50 5.17
CA LYS A 30 18.47 6.30 4.41
C LYS A 30 17.25 5.78 3.66
N VAL A 31 17.41 5.55 2.36
CA VAL A 31 16.39 4.89 1.55
C VAL A 31 16.41 3.40 1.88
N GLN A 32 15.28 2.88 2.35
CA GLN A 32 15.13 1.46 2.66
C GLN A 32 14.49 0.75 1.48
N GLN A 33 15.15 -0.30 0.99
CA GLN A 33 14.56 -1.19 0.01
C GLN A 33 13.75 -2.25 0.76
N ILE A 34 12.43 -2.23 0.58
CA ILE A 34 11.55 -3.26 1.13
C ILE A 34 11.53 -4.42 0.12
N PRO A 35 11.91 -5.64 0.51
CA PRO A 35 11.79 -6.81 -0.35
C PRO A 35 10.34 -7.00 -0.77
N SER A 36 10.11 -7.23 -2.06
CA SER A 36 8.79 -7.62 -2.57
C SER A 36 8.36 -8.93 -1.91
N GLY A 37 7.19 -8.96 -1.29
CA GLY A 37 6.65 -10.18 -0.66
C GLY A 37 6.41 -10.09 0.85
N VAL A 38 6.81 -9.00 1.53
CA VAL A 38 6.37 -8.70 2.91
C VAL A 38 5.02 -7.98 2.89
N SER A 39 4.15 -8.38 1.97
CA SER A 39 2.78 -7.90 1.91
C SER A 39 1.99 -8.63 2.99
N GLY A 40 1.82 -7.99 4.14
CA GLY A 40 0.82 -8.37 5.13
C GLY A 40 -0.62 -8.27 4.60
N GLN A 41 -0.81 -7.97 3.32
CA GLN A 41 -2.08 -8.14 2.65
C GLN A 41 -2.30 -9.63 2.42
N THR A 42 -2.82 -10.29 3.45
CA THR A 42 -3.55 -11.53 3.25
C THR A 42 -4.59 -11.22 2.17
N SER A 43 -4.54 -11.95 1.07
CA SER A 43 -5.69 -11.98 0.18
C SER A 43 -6.82 -12.53 1.05
N THR A 44 -7.66 -11.64 1.59
CA THR A 44 -8.96 -12.04 2.10
C THR A 44 -9.77 -12.34 0.86
N SER A 45 -9.46 -13.46 0.20
CA SER A 45 -10.46 -14.11 -0.64
C SER A 45 -11.62 -14.31 0.32
N GLY A 46 -12.66 -13.48 0.13
CA GLY A 46 -13.81 -13.41 1.02
C GLY A 46 -14.46 -14.79 1.19
N PRO A 47 -15.49 -14.88 2.04
CA PRO A 47 -16.09 -16.15 2.43
C PRO A 47 -16.36 -17.04 1.21
N ARG A 48 -15.59 -18.12 1.06
CA ARG A 48 -15.85 -19.11 0.01
C ARG A 48 -17.03 -19.93 0.50
N GLN A 49 -18.24 -19.49 0.18
CA GLN A 49 -19.44 -20.30 0.40
C GLN A 49 -19.31 -21.58 -0.42
N ILE A 50 -19.11 -22.71 0.27
CA ILE A 50 -19.16 -24.05 -0.32
C ILE A 50 -20.53 -24.64 -0.02
N VAL A 51 -21.34 -24.83 -1.07
CA VAL A 51 -22.60 -25.57 -0.98
C VAL A 51 -22.28 -27.06 -1.13
N LEU A 52 -22.36 -27.80 -0.02
CA LEU A 52 -22.15 -29.25 -0.02
C LEU A 52 -23.45 -29.96 -0.40
N SER A 53 -23.72 -30.12 -1.69
CA SER A 53 -24.83 -30.93 -2.17
C SER A 53 -24.32 -32.19 -2.85
N HIS A 54 -24.09 -33.24 -2.05
CA HIS A 54 -24.11 -34.61 -2.54
C HIS A 54 -25.14 -35.40 -1.73
N LYS A 55 -26.35 -35.52 -2.29
CA LYS A 55 -27.17 -36.72 -2.07
C LYS A 55 -26.46 -37.85 -2.79
N THR A 56 -25.77 -38.73 -2.07
CA THR A 56 -25.56 -40.10 -2.56
C THR A 56 -26.56 -40.99 -1.85
N SER A 57 -27.58 -41.36 -2.62
CA SER A 57 -28.49 -42.47 -2.38
C SER A 57 -27.69 -43.78 -2.30
N SER A 58 -27.70 -44.46 -1.16
CA SER A 58 -27.90 -45.91 -1.01
C SER A 58 -27.94 -46.28 0.47
#